data_AF-A0A975ESM9-F1
#
_entry.id   AF-A0A975ESM9-F1
#
_cell.length_a   1.000
_cell.length_b   1.000
_cell.length_c   1.000
_cell.angle_alpha   90.00
_cell.angle_beta   90.00
_cell.angle_gamma   90.00
#
_symmetry.space_group_name_H-M   'P 1'
#
loop_
_entity.id
_entity.type
_entity.pdbx_description
1 polymer ?
#
loop_
_entity_poly.entity_id
_entity_poly.type
_entity_poly.pdbx_seq_one_letter_code
_entity_poly.pdbx_strand_id
1 'polypeptide(L)'
;MKTLFSLLALMSFGLLAAQNSTVLPEFIVCTDGQNIHIHVENAEVQWVNCDTGEEIAEATQAEFSTGTNGYFSAIVTINGRAYQSVCYEVNGWPEEAPVHLPAQSESLTDQTTGSLQ
;
A
#
# COMPACT_ATOMS: atom_id res chain seq x y z
N MET A 1 56.37 -16.45 52.16
CA MET A 1 55.05 -15.82 51.91
C MET A 1 55.20 -15.03 50.61
N LYS A 2 54.75 -15.59 49.49
CA LYS A 2 53.48 -15.26 48.82
C LYS A 2 53.44 -13.76 48.40
N THR A 3 53.74 -13.52 47.11
CA THR A 3 52.81 -12.95 46.09
C THR A 3 52.87 -11.41 46.04
N LEU A 4 52.82 -10.71 44.92
CA LEU A 4 52.62 -11.01 43.50
C LEU A 4 53.01 -9.75 42.71
N PHE A 5 53.55 -9.93 41.51
CA PHE A 5 53.73 -8.90 40.50
C PHE A 5 52.37 -8.23 40.21
N SER A 6 52.25 -6.94 40.49
CA SER A 6 51.10 -6.15 40.04
C SER A 6 51.38 -5.61 38.64
N LEU A 7 51.25 -6.47 37.63
CA LEU A 7 50.98 -6.03 36.26
C LEU A 7 49.47 -5.79 36.17
N LEU A 8 49.04 -4.54 36.40
CA LEU A 8 47.73 -4.12 35.90
C LEU A 8 47.82 -4.04 34.38
N ALA A 9 47.37 -5.11 33.72
CA ALA A 9 47.07 -5.09 32.31
C ALA A 9 45.98 -4.04 32.07
N LEU A 10 46.35 -2.93 31.42
CA LEU A 10 45.42 -2.05 30.73
C LEU A 10 44.72 -2.86 29.65
N MET A 11 43.62 -3.53 30.01
CA MET A 11 42.66 -4.02 29.04
C MET A 11 41.98 -2.79 28.46
N SER A 12 42.56 -2.27 27.40
CA SER A 12 41.88 -1.41 26.44
C SER A 12 40.69 -2.19 25.90
N PHE A 13 39.53 -2.02 26.54
CA PHE A 13 38.24 -2.33 25.96
C PHE A 13 38.09 -1.40 24.75
N GLY A 14 38.57 -1.88 23.60
CA GLY A 14 38.21 -1.32 22.33
C GLY A 14 36.70 -1.38 22.24
N LEU A 15 36.06 -0.23 22.45
CA LEU A 15 34.65 -0.01 22.22
C LEU A 15 34.44 -0.26 20.71
N LEU A 16 34.09 -1.49 20.36
CA LEU A 16 33.57 -1.82 19.05
C LEU A 16 32.23 -1.10 18.93
N ALA A 17 32.26 0.16 18.48
CA ALA A 17 31.08 0.78 17.92
C ALA A 17 30.73 -0.06 16.69
N ALA A 18 29.74 -0.96 16.83
CA ALA A 18 29.14 -1.63 15.71
C ALA A 18 28.63 -0.53 14.77
N GLN A 19 29.34 -0.32 13.66
CA GLN A 19 28.88 0.54 12.59
C GLN A 19 27.72 -0.21 11.92
N ASN A 20 26.56 -0.17 12.57
CA ASN A 20 25.32 -0.71 12.05
C ASN A 20 24.87 0.23 10.94
N SER A 21 25.52 0.11 9.78
CA SER A 21 25.13 0.80 8.56
C SER A 21 23.76 0.26 8.19
N THR A 22 22.71 0.93 8.66
CA THR A 22 21.33 0.60 8.30
C THR A 22 21.14 1.05 6.87
N VAL A 23 21.53 0.20 5.92
CA VAL A 23 21.07 0.33 4.53
C VAL A 23 19.55 0.19 4.62
N LEU A 24 18.83 1.30 4.45
CA LEU A 24 17.38 1.26 4.31
C LEU A 24 17.10 0.34 3.12
N PRO A 25 16.17 -0.62 3.23
CA PRO A 25 15.81 -1.41 2.07
C PRO A 25 15.31 -0.48 0.98
N GLU A 26 15.88 -0.64 -0.20
CA GLU A 26 15.44 0.06 -1.37
C GLU A 26 14.15 -0.62 -1.83
N PHE A 27 13.01 -0.02 -1.52
CA PHE A 27 11.76 -0.33 -2.18
C PHE A 27 11.31 0.90 -2.97
N ILE A 28 10.77 0.68 -4.15
CA ILE A 28 10.28 1.75 -5.03
C ILE A 28 8.75 1.67 -5.04
N VAL A 29 8.10 2.81 -4.82
CA VAL A 29 6.65 2.92 -4.94
C VAL A 29 6.31 3.64 -6.24
N CYS A 30 5.44 3.05 -7.04
CA CYS A 30 4.90 3.63 -8.26
C CYS A 30 3.38 3.72 -8.15
N THR A 31 2.78 4.80 -8.63
CA THR A 31 1.32 4.94 -8.70
C THR A 31 0.90 5.17 -10.16
N ASP A 32 -0.24 4.62 -10.55
CA ASP A 32 -0.88 4.90 -11.85
C ASP A 32 -2.17 5.73 -11.71
N GLY A 33 -2.49 6.15 -10.48
CA GLY A 33 -3.68 6.89 -10.10
C GLY A 33 -4.77 6.04 -9.47
N GLN A 34 -4.91 4.77 -9.84
CA GLN A 34 -5.92 3.84 -9.29
C GLN A 34 -5.30 2.68 -8.50
N ASN A 35 -4.02 2.40 -8.76
CA ASN A 35 -3.25 1.35 -8.15
C ASN A 35 -1.92 1.90 -7.62
N ILE A 36 -1.43 1.26 -6.57
CA ILE A 36 -0.09 1.48 -6.02
C ILE A 36 0.69 0.17 -6.16
N HIS A 37 1.89 0.26 -6.71
CA HIS A 37 2.80 -0.87 -6.87
C HIS A 37 4.06 -0.64 -6.04
N ILE A 38 4.47 -1.69 -5.32
CA ILE A 38 5.73 -1.72 -4.57
C ILE A 38 6.68 -2.69 -5.24
N HIS A 39 7.85 -2.18 -5.62
CA HIS A 39 8.92 -2.99 -6.15
C HIS A 39 9.88 -3.28 -5.01
N VAL A 40 9.84 -4.52 -4.52
CA VAL A 40 10.60 -4.98 -3.38
C VAL A 40 10.84 -6.48 -3.47
N GLU A 41 12.03 -6.94 -3.07
CA GLU A 41 12.38 -8.36 -3.05
C GLU A 41 12.47 -8.88 -1.62
N ASN A 42 12.03 -10.13 -1.41
CA ASN A 42 12.12 -10.84 -0.13
C ASN A 42 11.49 -10.06 1.05
N ALA A 43 10.36 -9.42 0.80
CA ALA A 43 9.62 -8.61 1.77
C ALA A 43 8.19 -9.12 1.94
N GLU A 44 7.65 -8.89 3.12
CA GLU A 44 6.22 -8.95 3.38
C GLU A 44 5.63 -7.54 3.24
N VAL A 45 4.46 -7.42 2.63
CA VAL A 45 3.75 -6.16 2.46
C VAL A 45 2.44 -6.23 3.24
N GLN A 46 2.06 -5.13 3.86
CA GLN A 46 0.75 -4.93 4.48
C GLN A 46 0.29 -3.50 4.19
N TRP A 47 -0.89 -3.34 3.59
CA TRP A 47 -1.46 -2.03 3.30
C TRP A 47 -2.20 -1.45 4.50
N VAL A 48 -2.17 -0.13 4.61
CA VAL A 48 -2.73 0.64 5.73
C VAL A 48 -3.49 1.83 5.17
N ASN A 49 -4.69 2.06 5.70
CA ASN A 49 -5.44 3.29 5.44
C ASN A 49 -4.78 4.44 6.23
N CYS A 50 -4.37 5.51 5.56
CA CYS A 50 -3.68 6.62 6.22
C CYS A 50 -4.60 7.50 7.08
N ASP A 51 -5.90 7.52 6.80
CA ASP A 51 -6.87 8.32 7.55
C ASP A 51 -7.20 7.66 8.90
N THR A 52 -7.32 6.33 8.92
CA THR A 52 -7.63 5.57 10.14
C THR A 52 -6.40 5.02 10.84
N GLY A 53 -5.29 4.85 10.12
CA GLY A 53 -4.09 4.15 10.57
C GLY A 53 -4.28 2.63 10.69
N GLU A 54 -5.41 2.09 10.20
CA GLU A 54 -5.74 0.67 10.32
C GLU A 54 -5.21 -0.13 9.13
N GLU A 55 -4.73 -1.34 9.42
CA GLU A 55 -4.35 -2.32 8.40
C GLU A 55 -5.56 -2.77 7.60
N ILE A 56 -5.37 -2.87 6.29
CA ILE A 56 -6.41 -3.34 5.37
C ILE A 56 -6.29 -4.86 5.32
N ALA A 57 -7.31 -5.54 5.86
CA ALA A 57 -7.31 -6.99 5.96
C ALA A 57 -7.04 -7.65 4.60
N GLU A 58 -6.19 -8.69 4.60
CA GLU A 58 -5.77 -9.47 3.43
C GLU A 58 -5.01 -8.70 2.34
N ALA A 59 -4.83 -7.38 2.48
CA ALA A 59 -4.08 -6.56 1.53
C ALA A 59 -2.58 -6.73 1.78
N THR A 60 -2.04 -7.86 1.32
CA THR A 60 -0.64 -8.27 1.52
C THR A 60 0.16 -8.37 0.22
N GLN A 61 -0.47 -8.06 -0.91
CA GLN A 61 0.17 -8.08 -2.22
C GLN A 61 0.96 -6.79 -2.46
N ALA A 62 2.00 -6.88 -3.29
CA ALA A 62 2.82 -5.73 -3.65
C ALA A 62 2.08 -4.69 -4.52
N GLU A 63 1.00 -5.12 -5.19
CA GLU A 63 0.05 -4.26 -5.89
C GLU A 63 -1.22 -4.12 -5.05
N PHE A 64 -1.78 -2.90 -5.04
CA PHE A 64 -2.97 -2.59 -4.28
C PHE A 64 -3.92 -1.65 -5.02
N SER A 65 -5.19 -2.01 -5.00
CA SER A 65 -6.32 -1.28 -5.57
C SER A 65 -7.51 -1.38 -4.63
N THR A 66 -8.15 -0.26 -4.30
CA THR A 66 -9.24 -0.23 -3.30
C THR A 66 -10.61 -0.08 -3.95
N GLY A 67 -10.62 0.34 -5.21
CA GLY A 67 -11.83 0.75 -5.93
C GLY A 67 -12.46 2.05 -5.41
N THR A 68 -11.93 2.65 -4.35
CA THR A 68 -12.44 3.85 -3.68
C THR A 68 -11.36 4.93 -3.59
N ASN A 69 -11.79 6.19 -3.44
CA ASN A 69 -10.84 7.27 -3.19
C ASN A 69 -10.27 7.15 -1.77
N GLY A 70 -8.96 7.37 -1.62
CA GLY A 70 -8.33 7.42 -0.30
C GLY A 70 -6.81 7.57 -0.34
N TYR A 71 -6.22 7.68 0.85
CA TYR A 71 -4.77 7.73 1.04
C TYR A 71 -4.27 6.44 1.69
N PHE A 72 -3.29 5.81 1.07
CA PHE A 72 -2.82 4.49 1.48
C PHE A 72 -1.30 4.46 1.60
N SER A 73 -0.81 3.79 2.63
CA SER A 73 0.61 3.51 2.83
C SER A 73 0.82 2.00 2.90
N ALA A 74 2.06 1.58 2.72
CA ALA A 74 2.44 0.19 2.90
C ALA A 74 3.47 0.07 4.00
N ILE A 75 3.26 -0.93 4.84
CA ILE A 75 4.27 -1.46 5.75
C ILE A 75 4.98 -2.58 5.01
N VAL A 76 6.29 -2.42 4.85
CA VAL A 76 7.18 -3.37 4.19
C VAL A 76 8.11 -3.96 5.25
N THR A 77 8.01 -5.27 5.49
CA THR A 77 8.85 -5.98 6.46
C THR A 77 9.95 -6.75 5.75
N ILE A 78 11.21 -6.35 5.98
CA ILE A 78 12.40 -6.96 5.38
C ILE A 78 13.40 -7.28 6.48
N ASN A 79 13.89 -8.52 6.51
CA ASN A 79 14.85 -9.00 7.51
C ASN A 79 14.40 -8.69 8.96
N GLY A 80 13.09 -8.80 9.24
CA GLY A 80 12.50 -8.56 10.56
C GLY A 80 12.38 -7.08 10.97
N ARG A 81 12.58 -6.13 10.04
CA ARG A 81 12.33 -4.70 10.28
C ARG A 81 11.20 -4.22 9.39
N ALA A 82 10.24 -3.52 10.00
CA ALA A 82 9.14 -2.88 9.29
C ALA A 82 9.52 -1.45 8.90
N TYR A 83 9.21 -1.09 7.65
CA TYR A 83 9.35 0.25 7.10
C TYR A 83 8.01 0.69 6.56
N GLN A 84 7.58 1.90 6.88
CA GLN A 84 6.33 2.43 6.36
C GLN A 84 6.63 3.44 5.25
N SER A 85 5.96 3.29 4.12
CA SER A 85 6.00 4.28 3.05
C SER A 85 5.22 5.54 3.43
N VAL A 86 5.41 6.63 2.67
CA VAL A 86 4.49 7.78 2.75
C VAL A 86 3.10 7.39 2.25
N CYS A 87 2.11 8.22 2.53
CA CYS A 87 0.76 8.03 2.01
C CYS A 87 0.68 8.44 0.54
N TYR A 88 0.08 7.58 -0.28
CA TYR A 88 -0.19 7.82 -1.69
C TYR A 88 -1.69 7.92 -1.92
N GLU A 89 -2.09 8.91 -2.72
CA GLU A 89 -3.47 9.08 -3.15
C GLU A 89 -3.85 8.02 -4.18
N VAL A 90 -4.97 7.36 -3.96
CA VAL A 90 -5.63 6.47 -4.92
C VAL A 90 -6.98 7.06 -5.25
N ASN A 91 -7.23 7.18 -6.55
CA ASN A 91 -8.52 7.54 -7.09
C ASN A 91 -9.27 6.25 -7.42
N GLY A 92 -10.44 6.08 -6.80
CA GLY A 92 -11.37 5.03 -7.16
C GLY A 92 -11.83 5.14 -8.61
N TRP A 93 -12.49 4.09 -9.08
CA TRP A 93 -13.19 4.15 -10.35
C TRP A 93 -14.33 5.16 -10.21
N PRO A 94 -14.64 5.97 -11.25
CA PRO A 94 -15.91 6.66 -11.25
C PRO A 94 -16.97 5.56 -11.17
N GLU A 95 -17.65 5.49 -10.02
CA GLU A 95 -18.83 4.66 -9.85
C GLU A 95 -19.69 4.89 -11.09
N GLU A 96 -19.83 3.88 -11.95
CA GLU A 96 -20.56 4.03 -13.20
C GLU A 96 -21.92 4.62 -12.82
N ALA A 97 -22.15 5.89 -13.21
CA ALA A 97 -23.37 6.58 -12.85
C ALA A 97 -24.53 5.65 -13.18
N PRO A 98 -25.48 5.42 -12.24
CA PRO A 98 -26.52 4.43 -12.43
C PRO A 98 -27.15 4.68 -13.78
N VAL A 99 -27.07 3.69 -14.67
CA VAL A 99 -27.68 3.75 -15.99
C VAL A 99 -29.17 3.92 -15.74
N HIS A 100 -29.64 5.16 -15.70
CA HIS A 100 -31.04 5.49 -15.76
C HIS A 100 -31.44 5.14 -17.20
N LEU A 101 -31.68 3.85 -17.44
CA LEU A 101 -32.36 3.37 -18.62
C LEU A 101 -33.68 4.15 -18.66
N PRO A 102 -33.93 5.03 -19.65
CA PRO A 102 -35.24 5.60 -19.79
C PRO A 102 -36.21 4.44 -20.00
N ALA A 103 -37.10 4.23 -19.04
CA ALA A 103 -38.27 3.41 -19.22
C ALA A 103 -39.11 4.07 -20.32
N GLN A 104 -39.05 3.56 -21.54
CA GLN A 104 -40.07 3.79 -22.55
C GLN A 104 -40.51 2.45 -23.13
N SER A 105 -41.41 1.82 -22.39
CA SER A 105 -42.49 1.04 -22.97
C SER A 105 -43.46 2.01 -23.65
N GLU A 106 -43.46 2.07 -24.98
CA GLU A 106 -44.69 2.42 -25.70
C GLU A 106 -44.95 1.39 -26.80
N SER A 107 -45.99 0.61 -26.50
CA SER A 107 -46.71 -0.30 -27.37
C SER A 107 -47.18 0.40 -28.64
N LEU A 108 -46.68 -0.02 -29.81
CA LEU A 108 -47.35 0.29 -31.08
C LEU A 108 -48.48 -0.72 -31.28
N THR A 109 -49.61 -0.47 -30.62
CA THR A 109 -50.90 -1.01 -31.03
C THR A 109 -51.68 0.06 -31.77
N ASP A 110 -51.81 -0.18 -33.08
CA ASP A 110 -53.06 -0.15 -33.84
C ASP A 110 -53.73 1.19 -34.25
N GLN A 111 -54.16 1.16 -35.52
CA GLN A 111 -55.18 1.97 -36.22
C GLN A 111 -54.89 3.42 -36.62
N THR A 112 -54.73 3.62 -37.93
CA THR A 112 -55.41 4.72 -38.63
C THR A 112 -56.01 4.22 -39.93
N THR A 113 -57.32 4.03 -39.89
CA THR A 113 -58.25 3.98 -41.01
C THR A 113 -58.54 5.42 -41.48
N GLY A 114 -58.66 5.65 -42.79
CA GLY A 114 -59.20 6.90 -43.38
C GLY A 114 -58.26 7.51 -44.44
N SER A 115 -58.41 7.26 -45.74
CA SER A 115 -59.43 7.73 -46.71
C SER A 115 -59.20 9.16 -47.21
N LEU A 116 -59.34 9.31 -48.55
CA LEU A 116 -59.44 10.51 -49.42
C LEU A 116 -58.13 11.13 -49.94
N GLN A 117 -57.76 10.86 -51.20
CA GLN A 117 -58.19 11.60 -52.41
C GLN A 117 -57.83 10.82 -53.67
#